data_AF-A0A554I720-F1
#
_entry.id   AF-A0A554I720-F1
#
_cell.length_a   1.000
_cell.length_b   1.000
_cell.length_c   1.000
_cell.angle_alpha   90.00
_cell.angle_beta   90.00
_cell.angle_gamma   90.00
#
_symmetry.space_group_name_H-M   'P 1'
#
loop_
_entity.id
_entity.type
_entity.pdbx_description
1 polymer ?
#
loop_
_entity_poly.entity_id
_entity_poly.type
_entity_poly.pdbx_seq_one_letter_code
_entity_poly.pdbx_strand_id
1 'polypeptide(L)'
;MKLQSLIKELALFSVNSNITEKNFPEEKHDTNDVSFLEMFWMFFLLFVIAFALSREVFTSVVIALSIVLVYLISRLIKANKKTFILFNFAEPKYSYEVIDEMEIAGYRPATLRELLFWALKGWNRNLFVIALGQSVKKYGSENVPALLFHPATKETLELTQKTNHWGTNERFLAVKN
;
A
#
# COMPACT_ATOMS: atom_id res chain seq x y z
N MET A 1 -4.73 -10.01 13.89
CA MET A 1 -3.26 -10.18 13.96
C MET A 1 -2.61 -8.85 13.56
N LYS A 2 -1.77 -8.24 14.40
CA LYS A 2 -1.23 -6.88 14.19
C LYS A 2 -0.08 -6.92 13.16
N LEU A 3 -0.01 -5.93 12.26
CA LEU A 3 1.04 -5.78 11.22
C LEU A 3 2.48 -5.96 11.77
N GLN A 4 2.72 -5.52 13.00
CA GLN A 4 4.00 -5.69 13.71
C GLN A 4 4.34 -7.15 14.03
N SER A 5 3.35 -8.03 14.25
CA SER A 5 3.59 -9.46 14.48
C SER A 5 3.90 -10.18 13.16
N LEU A 6 3.27 -9.77 12.06
CA LEU A 6 3.55 -10.31 10.73
C LEU A 6 4.96 -9.90 10.25
N ILE A 7 5.38 -8.66 10.51
CA ILE A 7 6.73 -8.16 10.24
C ILE A 7 7.77 -8.87 11.12
N LYS A 8 7.45 -9.15 12.40
CA LYS A 8 8.34 -9.91 13.30
C LYS A 8 8.50 -11.37 12.89
N GLU A 9 7.44 -12.02 12.41
CA GLU A 9 7.52 -13.38 11.87
C GLU A 9 8.29 -13.40 10.54
N LEU A 10 8.15 -12.38 9.70
CA LEU A 10 8.93 -12.24 8.47
C LEU A 10 10.44 -12.06 8.71
N ALA A 11 10.85 -11.50 9.85
CA ALA A 11 12.26 -11.42 10.24
C ALA A 11 12.87 -12.78 10.64
N LEU A 12 12.04 -13.80 10.91
CA LEU A 12 12.48 -15.13 11.38
C LEU A 12 12.57 -16.18 10.27
N PHE A 13 11.92 -15.96 9.12
CA PHE A 13 11.94 -16.90 7.99
C PHE A 13 12.76 -16.34 6.84
N SER A 14 14.05 -16.70 6.79
CA SER A 14 14.92 -16.72 5.60
C SER A 14 14.66 -15.61 4.55
N VAL A 15 14.48 -14.35 4.99
CA VAL A 15 14.69 -13.22 4.10
C VAL A 15 16.19 -13.06 4.04
N ASN A 16 16.76 -13.21 2.84
CA ASN A 16 18.16 -12.93 2.57
C ASN A 16 18.55 -11.62 3.27
N SER A 17 19.51 -11.70 4.21
CA SER A 17 19.87 -10.66 5.19
C SER A 17 20.41 -9.36 4.59
N ASN A 18 20.44 -9.24 3.25
CA ASN A 18 20.83 -8.04 2.52
C ASN A 18 19.67 -7.07 2.21
N ILE A 19 18.42 -7.41 2.55
CA ILE A 19 17.28 -6.46 2.46
C ILE A 19 17.11 -5.77 3.81
N THR A 20 17.82 -4.66 3.99
CA THR A 20 17.65 -3.75 5.14
C THR A 20 16.85 -2.52 4.71
N GLU A 21 16.14 -1.86 5.64
CA GLU A 21 15.42 -0.58 5.38
C GLU A 21 16.28 0.45 4.65
N LYS A 22 17.60 0.38 4.81
CA LYS A 22 18.61 1.24 4.19
C LYS A 22 18.72 1.11 2.65
N ASN A 23 18.27 0.00 2.08
CA ASN A 23 18.31 -0.26 0.63
C ASN A 23 16.97 0.05 -0.08
N PHE A 24 16.00 0.61 0.64
CA PHE A 24 14.73 1.03 0.04
C PHE A 24 14.86 2.49 -0.43
N PRO A 25 14.49 2.81 -1.68
CA PRO A 25 14.36 4.20 -2.07
C PRO A 25 13.27 4.85 -1.22
N GLU A 26 13.64 5.92 -0.51
CA GLU A 26 12.67 6.75 0.19
C GLU A 26 11.66 7.30 -0.81
N GLU A 27 10.38 7.03 -0.55
CA GLU A 27 9.26 7.57 -1.31
C GLU A 27 9.32 9.10 -1.13
N LYS A 28 9.67 9.83 -2.21
CA LYS A 28 9.56 11.29 -2.21
C LYS A 28 8.09 11.63 -2.06
N HIS A 29 7.69 11.98 -0.83
CA HIS A 29 6.40 12.58 -0.59
C HIS A 29 6.29 13.83 -1.46
N ASP A 30 5.37 13.81 -2.42
CA ASP A 30 5.01 14.98 -3.22
C ASP A 30 4.38 15.99 -2.26
N THR A 31 5.14 17.03 -1.91
CA THR A 31 4.81 18.05 -0.89
C THR A 31 3.74 19.04 -1.35
N ASN A 32 2.99 18.73 -2.40
CA ASN A 32 1.90 19.56 -2.92
C ASN A 32 0.57 19.37 -2.17
N ASP A 33 0.50 18.42 -1.24
CA ASP A 33 -0.55 18.40 -0.23
C ASP A 33 -0.24 19.47 0.84
N VAL A 34 -1.17 20.42 1.03
CA VAL A 34 -1.14 21.42 2.12
C VAL A 34 -0.58 20.76 3.37
N SER A 35 0.59 21.23 3.81
CA SER A 35 1.36 20.46 4.78
C SER A 35 0.52 20.32 6.06
N PHE A 36 0.55 19.14 6.67
CA PHE A 36 -0.13 18.91 7.95
C PHE A 36 0.16 20.03 8.98
N LEU A 37 1.36 20.61 8.88
CA LEU A 37 1.81 21.74 9.66
C LEU A 37 1.02 23.04 9.37
N GLU A 38 0.75 23.37 8.11
CA GLU A 38 -0.08 24.54 7.74
C GLU A 38 -1.53 24.38 8.23
N MET A 39 -2.11 23.18 8.09
CA MET A 39 -3.43 22.89 8.66
C MET A 39 -3.42 23.06 10.18
N PHE A 40 -2.40 22.53 10.86
CA PHE A 40 -2.26 22.62 12.31
C PHE A 40 -2.21 24.07 12.78
N TRP A 41 -1.41 24.93 12.14
CA TRP A 41 -1.31 26.35 12.49
C TRP A 41 -2.63 27.10 12.26
N MET A 42 -3.36 26.77 11.20
CA MET A 42 -4.67 27.39 10.94
C MET A 42 -5.70 27.04 12.03
N PHE A 43 -5.74 25.78 12.47
CA PHE A 43 -6.61 25.35 13.57
C PHE A 43 -6.17 25.92 14.92
N PHE A 44 -4.88 26.02 15.18
CA PHE A 44 -4.35 26.63 16.40
C PHE A 44 -4.76 28.11 16.51
N LEU A 45 -4.63 28.88 15.42
CA LEU A 45 -5.03 30.28 15.39
C LEU A 45 -6.54 30.45 15.63
N LEU A 46 -7.37 29.61 15.00
CA LEU A 46 -8.82 29.61 15.21
C LEU A 46 -9.20 29.26 16.66
N PHE A 47 -8.47 28.33 17.29
CA PHE A 47 -8.67 27.97 18.69
C PHE A 47 -8.34 29.12 19.65
N VAL A 48 -7.24 29.84 19.41
CA VAL A 48 -6.85 31.02 20.21
C VAL A 48 -7.89 32.14 20.09
N ILE A 49 -8.41 32.41 18.89
CA ILE A 49 -9.45 33.42 18.67
C ILE A 49 -10.76 33.00 19.36
N ALA A 50 -11.13 31.72 19.30
CA ALA A 50 -12.32 31.20 19.98
C ALA A 50 -12.22 31.39 21.51
N PHE A 51 -11.04 31.15 22.10
CA PHE A 51 -10.81 31.25 23.54
C PHE A 51 -10.93 32.70 24.06
N ALA A 52 -10.71 33.69 23.19
CA ALA A 52 -10.89 35.11 23.51
C ALA A 52 -12.36 35.57 23.45
N LEU A 53 -13.27 34.77 22.88
CA LEU A 53 -14.71 35.06 22.80
C LEU A 53 -15.45 34.51 24.03
N SER A 54 -16.65 35.04 24.31
CA SER A 54 -17.44 34.64 25.49
C SER A 54 -17.67 33.12 25.54
N ARG A 55 -17.86 32.57 26.75
CA ARG A 55 -18.03 31.12 26.98
C ARG A 55 -19.06 30.45 26.07
N GLU A 56 -20.13 31.17 25.71
CA GLU A 56 -21.22 30.67 24.85
C GLU A 56 -20.84 30.62 23.36
N VAL A 57 -19.98 31.56 22.92
CA VAL A 57 -19.44 31.57 21.55
C VAL A 57 -18.35 30.51 21.41
N PHE A 58 -17.54 30.31 22.45
CA PHE A 58 -16.48 29.30 22.47
C PHE A 58 -17.01 27.88 22.20
N THR A 59 -18.06 27.44 22.91
CA THR A 59 -18.64 26.10 22.73
C THR A 59 -19.18 25.90 21.32
N SER A 60 -19.87 26.89 20.78
CA SER A 60 -20.42 26.84 19.42
C SER A 60 -19.32 26.74 18.36
N VAL A 61 -18.23 27.51 18.51
CA VAL A 61 -17.07 27.48 17.61
C VAL A 61 -16.31 26.16 17.70
N VAL A 62 -16.10 25.62 18.90
CA VAL A 62 -15.42 24.32 19.09
C VAL A 62 -16.20 23.18 18.45
N ILE A 63 -17.52 23.15 18.57
CA ILE A 63 -18.37 22.14 17.92
C ILE A 63 -18.25 22.26 16.38
N ALA A 64 -18.36 23.48 15.84
CA ALA A 64 -18.23 23.70 14.39
C ALA A 64 -16.87 23.26 13.85
N LEU A 65 -15.77 23.61 14.53
CA LEU A 65 -14.42 23.20 14.15
C LEU A 65 -14.23 21.68 14.23
N SER A 66 -14.82 21.04 15.24
CA SER A 66 -14.76 19.58 15.39
C SER A 66 -15.47 18.86 14.23
N ILE A 67 -16.63 19.37 13.80
CA ILE A 67 -17.35 18.82 12.64
C ILE A 67 -16.53 18.98 11.36
N VAL A 68 -15.94 20.16 11.13
CA VAL A 68 -15.07 20.42 9.96
C VAL A 68 -13.85 19.50 9.99
N LEU A 69 -13.22 19.31 11.14
CA LEU A 69 -12.07 18.42 11.30
C LEU A 69 -12.44 16.97 10.98
N VAL A 70 -13.55 16.46 11.52
CA VAL A 70 -14.04 15.10 11.22
C VAL A 70 -14.35 14.94 9.73
N TYR A 71 -14.95 15.94 9.10
CA TYR A 71 -15.22 15.94 7.66
C TYR A 71 -13.92 15.90 6.84
N LEU A 72 -12.93 16.73 7.18
CA LEU A 72 -11.63 16.76 6.49
C LEU A 72 -10.88 15.44 6.65
N ILE A 73 -10.84 14.87 7.86
CA ILE A 73 -10.24 13.54 8.11
C ILE A 73 -10.95 12.48 7.28
N SER A 74 -12.28 12.48 7.24
CA SER A 74 -13.07 11.53 6.44
C SER A 74 -12.79 11.68 4.94
N ARG A 75 -12.66 12.92 4.45
CA ARG A 75 -12.32 13.23 3.06
C ARG A 75 -10.89 12.77 2.72
N LEU A 76 -9.92 12.99 3.61
CA LEU A 76 -8.54 12.53 3.47
C LEU A 76 -8.46 10.99 3.44
N ILE A 77 -9.17 10.31 4.35
CA ILE A 77 -9.25 8.84 4.36
C ILE A 77 -9.87 8.31 3.07
N LYS A 78 -10.89 8.99 2.53
CA LYS A 78 -11.55 8.60 1.27
C LYS A 78 -10.67 8.87 0.05
N ALA A 79 -9.95 9.99 0.03
CA ALA A 79 -9.02 10.34 -1.04
C ALA A 79 -7.84 9.36 -1.12
N ASN A 80 -7.36 8.87 0.03
CA ASN A 80 -6.25 7.94 0.09
C ASN A 80 -6.65 6.46 -0.09
N LYS A 81 -7.90 6.20 -0.55
CA LYS A 81 -8.37 4.84 -0.79
C LYS A 81 -7.80 4.32 -2.11
N LYS A 82 -6.60 3.74 -2.03
CA LYS A 82 -6.00 2.98 -3.14
C LYS A 82 -6.98 1.92 -3.63
N THR A 83 -7.20 1.92 -4.94
CA THR A 83 -8.04 0.93 -5.63
C THR A 83 -7.14 -0.17 -6.18
N PHE A 84 -7.45 -1.41 -5.83
CA PHE A 84 -6.69 -2.59 -6.22
C PHE A 84 -7.48 -3.41 -7.23
N ILE A 85 -6.80 -3.98 -8.22
CA ILE A 85 -7.37 -4.94 -9.17
C ILE A 85 -6.38 -6.10 -9.36
N LEU A 86 -6.92 -7.27 -9.68
CA LEU A 86 -6.12 -8.43 -10.07
C LEU A 86 -6.20 -8.60 -11.58
N PHE A 87 -5.06 -8.52 -12.24
CA PHE A 87 -4.91 -8.90 -13.64
C PHE A 87 -4.72 -10.41 -13.74
N ASN A 88 -5.28 -10.98 -14.80
CA ASN A 88 -5.04 -12.34 -15.24
C ASN A 88 -4.99 -12.37 -16.76
N PHE A 89 -4.14 -13.23 -17.30
CA PHE A 89 -3.94 -13.36 -18.73
C PHE A 89 -4.23 -14.81 -19.14
N ALA A 90 -4.90 -14.96 -20.27
CA ALA A 90 -5.25 -16.27 -20.83
C ALA A 90 -4.05 -16.98 -21.45
N GLU A 91 -3.00 -16.23 -21.75
CA GLU A 91 -1.76 -16.72 -22.35
C GLU A 91 -0.58 -16.40 -21.44
N PRO A 92 0.50 -17.19 -21.50
CA PRO A 92 1.74 -16.88 -20.81
C PRO A 92 2.29 -15.52 -21.22
N LYS A 93 2.80 -14.76 -20.25
CA LYS A 93 3.30 -13.40 -20.43
C LYS A 93 4.62 -13.19 -19.70
N TYR A 94 5.45 -12.30 -20.23
CA TYR A 94 6.62 -11.79 -19.53
C TYR A 94 6.25 -10.66 -18.56
N SER A 95 7.06 -10.45 -17.53
CA SER A 95 6.83 -9.38 -16.54
C SER A 95 6.65 -7.99 -17.18
N TYR A 96 7.41 -7.66 -18.22
CA TYR A 96 7.31 -6.36 -18.88
C TYR A 96 5.99 -6.21 -19.64
N GLU A 97 5.52 -7.24 -20.34
CA GLU A 97 4.22 -7.23 -21.03
C GLU A 97 3.07 -7.06 -20.04
N VAL A 98 3.16 -7.73 -18.88
CA VAL A 98 2.16 -7.56 -17.81
C VAL A 98 2.15 -6.12 -17.30
N ILE A 99 3.32 -5.51 -17.10
CA ILE A 99 3.43 -4.12 -16.64
C ILE A 99 2.85 -3.17 -17.70
N ASP A 100 3.19 -3.35 -18.98
CA ASP A 100 2.69 -2.53 -20.08
C ASP A 100 1.16 -2.62 -20.18
N GLU A 101 0.58 -3.82 -20.07
CA GLU A 101 -0.88 -4.00 -20.08
C GLU A 101 -1.56 -3.36 -18.87
N MET A 102 -0.93 -3.36 -17.69
CA MET A 102 -1.43 -2.61 -16.53
C MET A 102 -1.40 -1.10 -16.77
N GLU A 103 -0.31 -0.58 -17.31
CA GLU A 103 -0.14 0.85 -17.58
C GLU A 103 -1.14 1.35 -18.62
N ILE A 104 -1.34 0.60 -19.70
CA ILE A 104 -2.38 0.87 -20.72
C ILE A 104 -3.77 0.93 -20.09
N ALA A 105 -4.04 0.08 -19.09
CA ALA A 105 -5.30 0.08 -18.35
C ALA A 105 -5.41 1.20 -17.28
N GLY A 106 -4.38 2.03 -17.10
CA GLY A 106 -4.35 3.11 -16.10
C GLY A 106 -3.98 2.64 -14.69
N TYR A 107 -3.24 1.54 -14.58
CA TYR A 107 -2.77 0.99 -13.31
C TYR A 107 -1.25 0.86 -13.32
N ARG A 108 -0.65 0.85 -12.14
CA ARG A 108 0.74 0.45 -11.94
C ARG A 108 0.81 -0.87 -11.19
N PRO A 109 1.89 -1.65 -11.34
CA PRO A 109 2.08 -2.85 -10.54
C PRO A 109 2.17 -2.49 -9.04
N ALA A 110 1.58 -3.35 -8.21
CA ALA A 110 1.61 -3.16 -6.76
C ALA A 110 3.01 -3.41 -6.19
N THR A 111 3.34 -2.69 -5.11
CA THR A 111 4.53 -2.95 -4.28
C THR A 111 4.28 -4.10 -3.28
N LEU A 112 5.33 -4.59 -2.61
CA LEU A 112 5.19 -5.59 -1.53
C LEU A 112 4.28 -5.06 -0.40
N ARG A 113 4.45 -3.79 -0.01
CA ARG A 113 3.63 -3.15 1.02
C ARG A 113 2.14 -3.17 0.66
N GLU A 114 1.85 -2.88 -0.60
CA GLU A 114 0.50 -2.87 -1.15
C GLU A 114 -0.11 -4.26 -1.28
N LEU A 115 0.70 -5.25 -1.66
CA LEU A 115 0.33 -6.66 -1.64
C LEU A 115 -0.10 -7.11 -0.24
N LEU A 116 0.70 -6.79 0.78
CA LEU A 116 0.38 -7.11 2.17
C LEU A 116 -0.87 -6.38 2.66
N PHE A 117 -1.00 -5.09 2.35
CA PHE A 117 -2.19 -4.31 2.72
C PHE A 117 -3.46 -4.84 2.07
N TRP A 118 -3.39 -5.24 0.80
CA TRP A 118 -4.49 -5.87 0.10
C TRP A 118 -4.83 -7.23 0.70
N ALA A 119 -3.84 -8.06 1.03
CA ALA A 119 -4.03 -9.38 1.61
C ALA A 119 -4.83 -9.35 2.92
N LEU A 120 -4.54 -8.36 3.78
CA LEU A 120 -5.22 -8.14 5.06
C LEU A 120 -6.72 -7.85 4.91
N LYS A 121 -7.18 -7.41 3.74
CA LYS A 121 -8.59 -7.12 3.48
C LYS A 121 -9.43 -8.34 3.11
N GLY A 122 -8.82 -9.53 3.04
CA GLY A 122 -9.55 -10.78 2.81
C GLY A 122 -9.06 -11.57 1.60
N TRP A 123 -7.75 -11.70 1.41
CA TRP A 123 -7.22 -12.62 0.40
C TRP A 123 -7.66 -14.06 0.70
N ASN A 124 -8.26 -14.69 -0.32
CA ASN A 124 -8.91 -16.01 -0.23
C ASN A 124 -7.93 -17.19 -0.12
N ARG A 125 -6.61 -16.96 0.00
CA ARG A 125 -5.56 -18.01 0.12
C ARG A 125 -5.60 -19.11 -0.96
N ASN A 126 -6.38 -18.97 -2.02
CA ASN A 126 -6.49 -19.93 -3.12
C ASN A 126 -5.90 -19.37 -4.43
N LEU A 127 -5.41 -18.13 -4.40
CA LEU A 127 -4.88 -17.43 -5.56
C LEU A 127 -3.40 -17.16 -5.36
N PHE A 128 -2.58 -17.53 -6.32
CA PHE A 128 -1.20 -17.10 -6.39
C PHE A 128 -1.14 -15.67 -6.93
N VAL A 129 -0.82 -14.70 -6.06
CA VAL A 129 -0.88 -13.27 -6.36
C VAL A 129 0.50 -12.65 -6.32
N ILE A 130 0.90 -11.97 -7.39
CA ILE A 130 2.24 -11.40 -7.59
C ILE A 130 2.17 -9.88 -7.54
N ALA A 131 3.22 -9.26 -6.99
CA ALA A 131 3.42 -7.82 -6.98
C ALA A 131 4.71 -7.45 -7.74
N LEU A 132 4.56 -6.99 -8.98
CA LEU A 132 5.71 -6.66 -9.86
C LEU A 132 6.33 -5.29 -9.58
N GLY A 133 5.71 -4.45 -8.73
CA GLY A 133 6.18 -3.08 -8.48
C GLY A 133 7.49 -3.03 -7.70
N GLN A 134 7.97 -4.18 -7.22
CA GLN A 134 9.27 -4.34 -6.57
C GLN A 134 9.87 -5.69 -6.94
N SER A 135 10.44 -5.80 -8.14
CA SER A 135 11.17 -6.99 -8.58
C SER A 135 12.69 -6.80 -8.49
N VAL A 136 13.41 -7.90 -8.26
CA VAL A 136 14.88 -7.91 -8.23
C VAL A 136 15.40 -8.95 -9.23
N LYS A 137 16.10 -8.47 -10.26
CA LYS A 137 16.76 -9.33 -11.24
C LYS A 137 18.13 -9.76 -10.72
N LYS A 138 18.37 -11.07 -10.64
CA LYS A 138 19.65 -11.64 -10.22
C LYS A 138 19.95 -12.90 -11.04
N TYR A 139 21.14 -12.96 -11.64
CA TYR A 139 21.62 -14.13 -12.42
C TYR A 139 20.63 -14.64 -13.48
N GLY A 140 19.99 -13.72 -14.22
CA GLY A 140 19.00 -14.08 -15.25
C GLY A 140 17.64 -14.55 -14.72
N SER A 141 17.44 -14.54 -13.40
CA SER A 141 16.15 -14.81 -12.76
C SER A 141 15.56 -13.54 -12.16
N GLU A 142 14.24 -13.46 -12.09
CA GLU A 142 13.52 -12.37 -11.46
C GLU A 142 12.90 -12.86 -10.15
N ASN A 143 13.24 -12.19 -9.05
CA ASN A 143 12.64 -12.44 -7.74
C ASN A 143 11.54 -11.41 -7.54
N VAL A 144 10.33 -11.88 -7.26
CA VAL A 144 9.17 -11.01 -7.05
C VAL A 144 8.47 -11.38 -5.73
N PRO A 145 7.93 -10.40 -5.02
CA PRO A 145 7.01 -10.66 -3.92
C PRO A 145 5.74 -11.33 -4.44
N ALA A 146 5.33 -12.41 -3.78
CA ALA A 146 4.09 -13.09 -4.08
C ALA A 146 3.41 -13.65 -2.82
N LEU A 147 2.08 -13.69 -2.87
CA LEU A 147 1.26 -14.43 -1.93
C LEU A 147 0.95 -15.78 -2.54
N LEU A 148 1.46 -16.82 -1.91
CA LEU A 148 1.21 -18.21 -2.24
C LEU A 148 0.73 -18.91 -0.99
N PHE A 149 -0.30 -19.76 -1.13
CA PHE A 149 -0.75 -20.59 -0.04
C PHE A 149 -0.24 -22.00 -0.23
N HIS A 150 0.57 -22.43 0.72
CA HIS A 150 1.07 -23.79 0.78
C HIS A 150 0.22 -24.58 1.79
N PRO A 151 -0.54 -25.61 1.37
CA PRO A 151 -1.39 -26.38 2.28
C PRO A 151 -0.62 -27.03 3.44
N ALA A 152 0.64 -27.39 3.20
CA ALA A 152 1.50 -28.06 4.16
C ALA A 152 2.06 -27.12 5.22
N THR A 153 2.56 -25.94 4.83
CA THR A 153 3.24 -24.99 5.74
C THR A 153 2.30 -23.89 6.24
N LYS A 154 1.10 -23.76 5.65
CA LYS A 154 0.17 -22.64 5.86
C LYS A 154 0.84 -21.27 5.64
N GLU A 155 1.94 -21.24 4.90
CA GLU A 155 2.62 -20.02 4.50
C GLU A 155 1.72 -19.22 3.56
N THR A 156 1.89 -17.90 3.61
CA THR A 156 1.00 -16.94 2.96
C THR A 156 1.73 -15.88 2.15
N LEU A 157 3.05 -15.71 2.36
CA LEU A 157 3.89 -14.75 1.66
C LEU A 157 5.25 -15.40 1.37
N GLU A 158 5.69 -15.32 0.13
CA GLU A 158 6.98 -15.85 -0.32
C GLU A 158 7.63 -14.85 -1.29
N LEU A 159 8.96 -14.80 -1.29
CA LEU A 159 9.71 -14.25 -2.42
C LEU A 159 9.87 -15.36 -3.45
N THR A 160 9.08 -15.30 -4.52
CA THR A 160 9.16 -16.31 -5.57
C THR A 160 10.23 -15.92 -6.58
N GLN A 161 11.08 -16.88 -6.91
CA GLN A 161 12.08 -16.75 -7.96
C GLN A 161 11.53 -17.38 -9.23
N LYS A 162 11.45 -16.62 -10.33
CA LYS A 162 10.95 -17.14 -11.60
C LYS A 162 11.75 -16.68 -12.80
N THR A 163 11.43 -17.37 -13.90
CA THR A 163 11.76 -17.11 -15.31
C THR A 163 11.96 -15.66 -15.70
N ASN A 164 11.09 -14.77 -15.17
CA ASN A 164 10.42 -13.64 -15.84
C ASN A 164 9.18 -14.03 -16.68
N HIS A 165 8.86 -15.33 -16.79
CA HIS A 165 7.77 -15.86 -17.60
C HIS A 165 6.66 -16.45 -16.70
N TRP A 166 5.45 -15.97 -16.90
CA TRP A 166 4.30 -16.28 -16.05
C TRP A 166 3.29 -17.13 -16.80
N GLY A 167 2.70 -18.11 -16.12
CA GLY A 167 1.61 -18.90 -16.67
C GLY A 167 0.26 -18.19 -16.55
N THR A 168 -0.78 -18.95 -16.86
CA THR A 168 -2.18 -18.51 -16.89
C THR A 168 -2.86 -18.54 -15.50
N ASN A 169 -2.23 -19.20 -14.53
CA ASN A 169 -2.79 -19.39 -13.18
C ASN A 169 -2.37 -18.26 -12.22
N GLU A 170 -1.42 -17.46 -12.64
CA GLU A 170 -0.89 -16.31 -11.94
C GLU A 170 -1.89 -15.16 -11.95
N ARG A 171 -1.92 -14.41 -10.85
CA ARG A 171 -2.68 -13.17 -10.71
C ARG A 171 -1.71 -12.06 -10.35
N PHE A 172 -1.89 -10.88 -10.93
CA PHE A 172 -0.99 -9.76 -10.70
C PHE A 172 -1.76 -8.63 -10.05
N LEU A 173 -1.31 -8.22 -8.86
CA LEU A 173 -1.94 -7.13 -8.15
C LEU A 173 -1.47 -5.80 -8.74
N ALA A 174 -2.44 -4.98 -9.13
CA ALA A 174 -2.22 -3.64 -9.63
C ALA A 174 -2.95 -2.60 -8.78
N VAL A 175 -2.41 -1.39 -8.76
CA VAL A 175 -2.95 -0.24 -8.04
C VAL A 175 -3.30 0.84 -9.05
N LYS A 176 -4.50 1.41 -8.94
CA LYS A 176 -4.91 2.51 -9.81
C LYS A 176 -3.96 3.69 -9.62
N ASN A 177 -3.47 4.23 -10.73
CA ASN A 177 -2.63 5.44 -10.75
C ASN A 177 -3.36 6.63 -10.12
#